data_AF-A0A397D0U0-F1
#
_entry.id   AF-A0A397D0U0-F1
#
_cell.length_a   1.000
_cell.length_b   1.000
_cell.length_c   1.000
_cell.angle_alpha   90.00
_cell.angle_beta   90.00
_cell.angle_gamma   90.00
#
_symmetry.space_group_name_H-M   'P 1'
#
loop_
_entity.id
_entity.type
_entity.pdbx_description
1 polymer ?
#
loop_
_entity_poly.entity_id
_entity_poly.type
_entity_poly.pdbx_seq_one_letter_code
_entity_poly.pdbx_strand_id
1 'polypeptide(L)'
;GFYCGSCYAAGSPGDCCNTCDDVKKAYARKNWAMPSMHSVSQVAGKVYFAPSRIFENGYLLDTDMLDLTFRSFDNTHHIKTLTFGQEYPNMKNPLNSRNKTLPSDQRGAYQYFLRVVSTDYSFLNGDEIKSNQYSVTEHFLQMTPTGHKGLPRVSFAYEFSPIKFRIEQTQNGLFPFFTSICAIVGGVFTVMGLVDSAMHQLSTKALKQPSLL
;
A
#
# COMPACT_ATOMS: atom_id res chain seq x y z
N GLY A 1 0.58 -27.93 -15.75
CA GLY A 1 -0.22 -28.56 -14.68
C GLY A 1 -0.96 -27.49 -13.92
N PHE A 2 -2.25 -27.69 -13.64
CA PHE A 2 -3.05 -26.76 -12.85
C PHE A 2 -2.63 -26.80 -11.38
N TYR A 3 -2.47 -25.63 -10.75
CA TYR A 3 -2.20 -25.52 -9.32
C TYR A 3 -3.42 -26.01 -8.52
N CYS A 4 -3.19 -26.88 -7.53
CA CYS A 4 -4.20 -27.43 -6.63
C CYS A 4 -3.87 -27.01 -5.19
N GLY A 5 -4.60 -26.03 -4.67
CA GLY A 5 -4.45 -25.54 -3.30
C GLY A 5 -5.01 -26.49 -2.25
N SER A 6 -4.49 -26.41 -1.02
CA SER A 6 -4.87 -27.29 0.07
C SER A 6 -6.20 -26.87 0.72
N CYS A 7 -7.06 -27.86 0.99
CA CYS A 7 -8.31 -27.65 1.72
C CYS A 7 -8.16 -27.83 3.25
N TYR A 8 -6.94 -27.79 3.79
CA TYR A 8 -6.64 -27.99 5.23
C TYR A 8 -7.37 -29.18 5.87
N ALA A 9 -7.31 -30.35 5.22
CA ALA A 9 -7.99 -31.58 5.64
C ALA A 9 -9.54 -31.58 5.61
N ALA A 10 -10.18 -30.49 5.17
CA ALA A 10 -11.64 -30.44 4.97
C ALA A 10 -12.08 -30.89 3.56
N GLY A 11 -11.15 -31.08 2.62
CA GLY A 11 -11.41 -31.57 1.26
C GLY A 11 -11.45 -33.10 1.17
N SER A 12 -12.14 -33.62 0.16
CA SER A 12 -12.09 -35.05 -0.21
C SER A 12 -10.86 -35.35 -1.08
N PRO A 13 -10.45 -36.63 -1.25
CA PRO A 13 -9.35 -36.97 -2.15
C PRO A 13 -9.62 -36.46 -3.57
N GLY A 14 -8.78 -35.55 -4.06
CA GLY A 14 -8.94 -34.90 -5.38
C GLY A 14 -9.63 -33.53 -5.37
N ASP A 15 -10.18 -33.08 -4.24
CA ASP A 15 -10.70 -31.71 -4.11
C ASP A 15 -9.54 -30.71 -3.96
N CYS A 16 -9.57 -29.64 -4.75
CA CYS A 16 -8.63 -28.53 -4.68
C CYS A 16 -9.32 -27.28 -4.14
N CYS A 17 -8.73 -26.60 -3.16
CA CYS A 17 -9.23 -25.33 -2.64
C CYS A 17 -8.28 -24.21 -3.02
N ASN A 18 -8.64 -23.44 -4.05
CA ASN A 18 -7.82 -22.35 -4.56
C ASN A 18 -8.26 -20.98 -4.03
N THR A 19 -9.49 -20.87 -3.54
CA THR A 19 -10.01 -19.64 -2.93
C THR A 19 -10.36 -19.83 -1.47
N CYS A 20 -10.39 -18.72 -0.72
CA CYS A 20 -10.84 -18.73 0.67
C CYS A 20 -12.28 -19.26 0.80
N ASP A 21 -13.12 -19.02 -0.20
CA ASP A 21 -14.50 -19.49 -0.21
C ASP A 21 -14.61 -20.99 -0.46
N ASP A 22 -13.68 -21.59 -1.22
CA ASP A 22 -13.61 -23.04 -1.38
C ASP A 22 -13.23 -23.71 -0.06
N VAL A 23 -12.27 -23.13 0.68
CA VAL A 23 -11.92 -23.59 2.02
C VAL A 23 -13.12 -23.46 2.98
N LYS A 24 -13.82 -22.32 2.98
CA LYS A 24 -15.05 -22.12 3.77
C LYS A 24 -16.10 -23.19 3.47
N LYS A 25 -16.37 -23.44 2.18
CA LYS A 25 -17.33 -24.45 1.75
C LYS A 25 -16.90 -25.84 2.17
N ALA A 26 -15.62 -26.18 2.07
CA ALA A 26 -15.09 -27.47 2.50
C ALA A 26 -15.31 -27.71 4.00
N TYR A 27 -15.00 -26.72 4.85
CA TYR A 27 -15.25 -26.80 6.30
C TYR A 27 -16.74 -26.84 6.64
N ALA A 28 -17.56 -26.06 5.94
CA ALA A 28 -19.02 -26.06 6.11
C ALA A 28 -19.63 -27.43 5.77
N ARG A 29 -19.19 -28.09 4.69
CA ARG A 29 -19.63 -29.46 4.33
C ARG A 29 -19.33 -30.48 5.42
N LYS A 30 -18.27 -30.28 6.19
CA LYS A 30 -17.84 -31.16 7.29
C LYS A 30 -18.44 -30.76 8.65
N ASN A 31 -19.20 -29.66 8.74
CA ASN A 31 -19.64 -29.06 9.99
C ASN A 31 -18.48 -28.79 10.97
N TRP A 32 -17.32 -28.38 10.46
CA TRP A 32 -16.16 -28.03 11.27
C TRP A 32 -16.06 -26.54 11.47
N ALA A 33 -15.65 -26.12 12.67
CA ALA A 33 -15.32 -24.72 12.93
C ALA A 33 -14.10 -24.32 12.09
N MET A 34 -14.20 -23.21 11.35
CA MET A 34 -13.07 -22.68 10.60
C MET A 34 -11.99 -22.21 11.61
N PRO A 35 -10.72 -22.59 11.43
CA PRO A 35 -9.64 -21.96 12.16
C PRO A 35 -9.56 -20.46 11.79
N SER A 36 -8.98 -19.62 12.65
CA SER A 36 -8.98 -18.16 12.41
C SER A 36 -8.43 -17.84 11.01
N MET A 37 -8.96 -16.83 10.31
CA MET A 37 -8.53 -16.51 8.94
C MET A 37 -7.01 -16.28 8.80
N HIS A 38 -6.31 -15.97 9.90
CA HIS A 38 -4.85 -15.83 9.96
C HIS A 38 -4.08 -17.16 9.83
N SER A 39 -4.76 -18.31 9.97
CA SER A 39 -4.17 -19.65 9.84
C SER A 39 -4.25 -20.21 8.41
N VAL A 40 -5.05 -19.58 7.54
CA VAL A 40 -5.17 -19.95 6.13
C VAL A 40 -4.02 -19.25 5.38
N SER A 41 -3.14 -20.05 4.79
CA SER A 41 -1.93 -19.56 4.11
C SER A 41 -2.30 -18.74 2.88
N GLN A 42 -1.96 -17.45 2.95
CA GLN A 42 -1.93 -16.59 1.78
C GLN A 42 -0.59 -16.84 1.07
N VAL A 43 -0.64 -17.51 -0.08
CA VAL A 43 0.58 -17.98 -0.75
C VAL A 43 1.22 -16.83 -1.53
N ALA A 44 2.52 -16.63 -1.33
CA ALA A 44 3.32 -15.71 -2.12
C ALA A 44 3.35 -16.15 -3.59
N GLY A 45 3.29 -15.21 -4.52
CA GLY A 45 3.18 -15.51 -5.94
C GLY A 45 3.93 -14.53 -6.82
N LYS A 46 4.07 -14.89 -8.09
CA LYS A 46 4.72 -14.06 -9.10
C LYS A 46 3.88 -14.03 -10.37
N VAL A 47 3.54 -12.83 -10.81
CA VAL A 47 2.92 -12.57 -12.12
C VAL A 47 4.00 -12.00 -13.02
N TYR A 48 4.15 -12.54 -14.23
CA TYR A 48 5.10 -12.02 -15.19
C TYR A 48 4.44 -11.83 -16.56
N PHE A 49 4.80 -10.73 -17.21
CA PHE A 49 4.44 -10.41 -18.58
C PHE A 49 5.71 -10.58 -19.40
N ALA A 50 5.68 -11.56 -20.30
CA ALA A 50 6.79 -11.92 -21.18
C ALA A 50 6.21 -12.39 -22.54
N PRO A 51 6.99 -12.28 -23.63
CA PRO A 51 6.55 -12.73 -24.94
C PRO A 51 6.24 -14.24 -24.97
N SER A 52 5.10 -14.59 -25.58
CA SER A 52 4.45 -15.90 -25.44
C SER A 52 5.07 -17.06 -26.24
N ARG A 53 5.88 -16.82 -27.27
CA ARG A 53 6.40 -17.88 -28.16
C ARG A 53 7.53 -18.73 -27.55
N ILE A 54 7.75 -18.64 -26.24
CA ILE A 54 8.98 -19.07 -25.57
C ILE A 54 8.71 -20.18 -24.52
N PHE A 55 7.45 -20.50 -24.24
CA PHE A 55 7.10 -21.41 -23.12
C PHE A 55 6.41 -22.72 -23.53
N GLU A 56 6.19 -22.98 -24.83
CA GLU A 56 5.46 -24.17 -25.25
C GLU A 56 6.29 -25.46 -25.11
N ASN A 57 7.61 -25.39 -25.29
CA ASN A 57 8.51 -26.54 -25.18
C ASN A 57 9.67 -26.16 -24.26
N GLY A 58 9.73 -26.76 -23.07
CA GLY A 58 10.65 -26.41 -21.96
C GLY A 58 12.15 -26.59 -22.20
N TYR A 59 12.65 -26.48 -23.42
CA TYR A 59 14.07 -26.48 -23.78
C TYR A 59 14.28 -25.49 -24.94
N LEU A 60 15.14 -24.49 -24.75
CA LEU A 60 15.41 -23.48 -25.79
C LEU A 60 16.87 -23.49 -26.21
N LEU A 61 17.04 -23.56 -27.53
CA LEU A 61 18.26 -23.32 -28.27
C LEU A 61 18.70 -21.86 -28.03
N ASP A 62 19.92 -21.68 -27.53
CA ASP A 62 20.34 -20.59 -26.63
C ASP A 62 20.83 -19.28 -27.32
N THR A 63 20.74 -19.14 -28.65
CA THR A 63 21.44 -18.03 -29.35
C THR A 63 20.59 -17.18 -30.29
N ASP A 64 19.84 -17.74 -31.26
CA ASP A 64 19.12 -16.91 -32.24
C ASP A 64 17.81 -16.29 -31.72
N MET A 65 17.24 -16.85 -30.65
CA MET A 65 15.95 -16.42 -30.11
C MET A 65 16.07 -15.25 -29.12
N LEU A 66 17.20 -15.18 -28.39
CA LEU A 66 17.53 -14.05 -27.52
C LEU A 66 17.67 -12.77 -28.35
N ASP A 67 18.38 -12.80 -29.48
CA ASP A 67 18.58 -11.61 -30.33
C ASP A 67 17.28 -11.06 -30.92
N LEU A 68 16.34 -11.93 -31.32
CA LEU A 68 15.03 -11.51 -31.82
C LEU A 68 14.14 -10.91 -30.72
N THR A 69 14.19 -11.47 -29.50
CA THR A 69 13.46 -10.89 -28.34
C THR A 69 14.11 -9.62 -27.78
N PHE A 70 15.44 -9.52 -27.81
CA PHE A 70 16.18 -8.30 -27.45
C PHE A 70 15.86 -7.15 -28.39
N ARG A 71 15.71 -7.43 -29.70
CA ARG A 71 15.41 -6.39 -30.69
C ARG A 71 13.95 -5.94 -30.68
N SER A 72 13.00 -6.84 -30.39
CA SER A 72 11.57 -6.56 -30.61
C SER A 72 10.74 -6.26 -29.36
N PHE A 73 11.19 -6.60 -28.15
CA PHE A 73 10.35 -6.45 -26.96
C PHE A 73 10.68 -5.19 -26.17
N ASP A 74 9.71 -4.26 -26.17
CA ASP A 74 9.74 -3.06 -25.36
C ASP A 74 9.00 -3.30 -24.04
N ASN A 75 9.65 -2.98 -22.92
CA ASN A 75 9.10 -3.06 -21.58
C ASN A 75 8.48 -1.75 -21.09
N THR A 76 8.30 -0.75 -21.97
CA THR A 76 7.49 0.43 -21.65
C THR A 76 6.09 -0.02 -21.23
N HIS A 77 5.62 0.46 -20.08
CA HIS A 77 4.30 0.09 -19.59
C HIS A 77 3.69 1.20 -18.74
N HIS A 78 2.36 1.24 -18.77
CA HIS A 78 1.55 2.12 -17.95
C HIS A 78 0.74 1.28 -16.97
N ILE A 79 1.05 1.42 -15.68
CA ILE A 79 0.30 0.77 -14.60
C ILE A 79 -0.86 1.70 -14.24
N LYS A 80 -2.07 1.35 -14.68
CA LYS A 80 -3.28 2.11 -14.38
C LYS A 80 -3.67 1.95 -12.92
N THR A 81 -3.94 0.71 -12.50
CA THR A 81 -4.42 0.41 -11.15
C THR A 81 -3.94 -0.98 -10.74
N LEU A 82 -3.44 -1.08 -9.52
CA LEU A 82 -3.15 -2.36 -8.88
C LEU A 82 -3.60 -2.29 -7.42
N THR A 83 -4.52 -3.17 -7.05
CA THR A 83 -5.20 -3.18 -5.76
C THR A 83 -5.31 -4.62 -5.26
N PHE A 84 -5.15 -4.83 -3.95
CA PHE A 84 -5.31 -6.14 -3.30
C PHE A 84 -6.53 -6.13 -2.36
N GLY A 85 -7.63 -6.72 -2.80
CA GLY A 85 -8.87 -6.76 -2.02
C GLY A 85 -9.77 -5.54 -2.25
N GLN A 86 -10.64 -5.24 -1.29
CA GLN A 86 -11.63 -4.18 -1.40
C GLN A 86 -11.03 -2.80 -1.10
N GLU A 87 -11.30 -1.79 -1.92
CA GLU A 87 -10.81 -0.43 -1.66
C GLU A 87 -11.57 0.22 -0.51
N TYR A 88 -10.82 0.91 0.37
CA TYR A 88 -11.38 1.71 1.46
C TYR A 88 -11.09 3.22 1.23
N PRO A 89 -11.83 4.13 1.89
CA PRO A 89 -11.65 5.56 1.69
C PRO A 89 -10.21 6.01 1.98
N ASN A 90 -9.64 6.82 1.08
CA ASN A 90 -8.26 7.32 1.16
C ASN A 90 -7.15 6.25 1.04
N MET A 91 -7.45 5.05 0.55
CA MET A 91 -6.44 4.05 0.23
C MET A 91 -5.49 4.57 -0.86
N LYS A 92 -4.19 4.66 -0.53
CA LYS A 92 -3.14 5.12 -1.45
C LYS A 92 -2.33 3.94 -1.95
N ASN A 93 -2.53 3.58 -3.21
CA ASN A 93 -1.78 2.51 -3.87
C ASN A 93 -0.55 3.09 -4.59
N PRO A 94 0.68 2.66 -4.24
CA PRO A 94 1.91 3.29 -4.73
C PRO A 94 2.17 3.11 -6.24
N LEU A 95 1.57 2.09 -6.87
CA LEU A 95 1.72 1.82 -8.30
C LEU A 95 0.60 2.40 -9.18
N ASN A 96 -0.40 3.07 -8.59
CA ASN A 96 -1.47 3.67 -9.40
C ASN A 96 -0.91 4.80 -10.27
N SER A 97 -1.34 4.81 -11.54
CA SER A 97 -0.94 5.81 -12.55
C SER A 97 0.58 5.95 -12.73
N ARG A 98 1.32 4.84 -12.72
CA ARG A 98 2.77 4.84 -12.97
C ARG A 98 3.09 4.60 -14.43
N ASN A 99 3.97 5.43 -14.99
CA ASN A 99 4.43 5.31 -16.37
C ASN A 99 5.91 4.94 -16.34
N LYS A 100 6.27 3.88 -17.06
CA LYS A 100 7.66 3.51 -17.28
C LYS A 100 7.93 3.51 -18.77
N THR A 101 8.93 4.29 -19.14
CA THR A 101 9.40 4.40 -20.52
C THR A 101 10.86 3.99 -20.53
N LEU A 102 11.22 3.02 -21.38
CA LEU A 102 12.62 2.71 -21.65
C LEU A 102 13.12 3.62 -22.78
N PRO A 103 14.35 4.16 -22.66
CA PRO A 103 15.06 4.71 -23.80
C PRO A 103 15.26 3.63 -24.88
N SER A 104 15.23 4.02 -26.15
CA SER A 104 15.31 3.10 -27.30
C SER A 104 16.56 2.20 -27.29
N ASP A 105 17.63 2.65 -26.66
CA ASP A 105 18.94 1.98 -26.59
C ASP A 105 19.10 1.03 -25.38
N GLN A 106 18.17 1.06 -24.43
CA GLN A 106 18.23 0.18 -23.26
C GLN A 106 17.25 -0.98 -23.41
N ARG A 107 17.72 -2.17 -23.06
CA ARG A 107 16.89 -3.37 -22.89
C ARG A 107 17.13 -3.91 -21.50
N GLY A 108 16.06 -4.36 -20.86
CA GLY A 108 16.14 -4.83 -19.49
C GLY A 108 14.79 -5.32 -18.99
N ALA A 109 14.76 -5.91 -17.81
CA ALA A 109 13.54 -6.38 -17.16
C ALA A 109 13.17 -5.47 -15.99
N TYR A 110 11.88 -5.21 -15.84
CA TYR A 110 11.33 -4.58 -14.63
C TYR A 110 10.86 -5.64 -13.65
N GLN A 111 11.26 -5.49 -12.40
CA GLN A 111 10.83 -6.35 -11.32
C GLN A 111 10.29 -5.51 -10.17
N TYR A 112 9.01 -5.68 -9.91
CA TYR A 112 8.29 -5.08 -8.80
C TYR A 112 8.15 -6.11 -7.69
N PHE A 113 8.68 -5.81 -6.52
CA PHE A 113 8.47 -6.58 -5.30
C PHE A 113 7.40 -5.90 -4.46
N LEU A 114 6.28 -6.56 -4.28
CA LEU A 114 5.12 -6.08 -3.56
C LEU A 114 5.05 -6.77 -2.20
N ARG A 115 5.08 -6.00 -1.12
CA ARG A 115 4.86 -6.52 0.23
C ARG A 115 3.45 -6.18 0.65
N VAL A 116 2.58 -7.17 0.66
CA VAL A 116 1.14 -7.03 0.95
C VAL A 116 0.92 -7.14 2.46
N VAL A 117 0.15 -6.22 3.03
CA VAL A 117 -0.12 -6.13 4.47
C VAL A 117 -1.63 -6.14 4.68
N SER A 118 -2.14 -7.11 5.44
CA SER A 118 -3.56 -7.17 5.81
C SER A 118 -3.94 -5.91 6.59
N THR A 119 -5.04 -5.27 6.19
CA THR A 119 -5.52 -4.03 6.80
C THR A 119 -7.02 -4.14 7.07
N ASP A 120 -7.40 -4.00 8.33
CA ASP A 120 -8.81 -3.88 8.72
C ASP A 120 -9.13 -2.38 8.86
N TYR A 121 -10.17 -1.93 8.15
CA TYR A 121 -10.67 -0.57 8.23
C TYR A 121 -12.05 -0.58 8.89
N SER A 122 -12.19 0.08 10.04
CA SER A 122 -13.46 0.21 10.73
C SER A 122 -14.03 1.62 10.56
N PHE A 123 -15.31 1.65 10.18
CA PHE A 123 -16.09 2.86 10.04
C PHE A 123 -16.68 3.27 11.39
N LEU A 124 -17.03 4.55 11.48
CA LEU A 124 -17.75 5.11 12.62
C LEU A 124 -19.13 4.47 12.85
N ASN A 125 -19.72 3.92 11.78
CA ASN A 125 -21.00 3.22 11.83
C ASN A 125 -20.89 1.82 12.43
N GLY A 126 -19.68 1.34 12.72
CA GLY A 126 -19.41 -0.02 13.22
C GLY A 126 -19.15 -1.05 12.12
N ASP A 127 -19.29 -0.69 10.84
CA ASP A 127 -18.93 -1.56 9.73
C ASP A 127 -17.41 -1.75 9.64
N GLU A 128 -16.95 -2.94 9.25
CA GLU A 128 -15.54 -3.28 9.09
C GLU A 128 -15.27 -3.82 7.68
N ILE A 129 -14.32 -3.20 6.96
CA ILE A 129 -13.82 -3.67 5.67
C ILE A 129 -12.46 -4.32 5.87
N LYS A 130 -12.36 -5.58 5.45
CA LYS A 130 -11.09 -6.31 5.38
C LYS A 130 -10.44 -6.10 4.02
N SER A 131 -9.32 -5.39 4.00
CA SER A 131 -8.59 -5.03 2.80
C SER A 131 -7.11 -5.36 2.94
N ASN A 132 -6.32 -5.06 1.91
CA ASN A 132 -4.88 -5.16 1.97
C ASN A 132 -4.24 -3.88 1.41
N GLN A 133 -3.22 -3.41 2.10
CA GLN A 133 -2.31 -2.40 1.60
C GLN A 133 -1.06 -3.09 1.04
N TYR A 134 -0.26 -2.37 0.25
CA TYR A 134 1.02 -2.90 -0.18
C TYR A 134 2.06 -1.80 -0.32
N SER A 135 3.31 -2.16 -0.06
CA SER A 135 4.48 -1.37 -0.42
C SER A 135 5.18 -1.98 -1.62
N VAL A 136 5.91 -1.17 -2.37
CA VAL A 136 6.59 -1.62 -3.59
C VAL A 136 8.04 -1.19 -3.61
N THR A 137 8.88 -2.14 -4.01
CA THR A 137 10.28 -1.91 -4.37
C THR A 137 10.45 -2.27 -5.84
N GLU A 138 11.04 -1.36 -6.61
CA GLU A 138 11.30 -1.54 -8.03
C GLU A 138 12.78 -1.85 -8.26
N HIS A 139 13.03 -2.81 -9.15
CA HIS A 139 14.37 -3.14 -9.61
C HIS A 139 14.36 -3.23 -11.14
N PHE A 140 15.29 -2.53 -11.79
CA PHE A 140 15.50 -2.61 -13.23
C PHE A 140 16.78 -3.39 -13.48
N LEU A 141 16.66 -4.54 -14.15
CA LEU A 141 17.80 -5.33 -14.58
C LEU A 141 18.12 -5.00 -16.03
N GLN A 142 19.13 -4.16 -16.25
CA GLN A 142 19.64 -3.89 -17.60
C GLN A 142 20.30 -5.15 -18.17
N MET A 143 19.96 -5.47 -19.41
CA MET A 143 20.50 -6.63 -20.10
C MET A 143 21.56 -6.18 -21.10
N THR A 144 22.77 -6.71 -20.94
CA THR A 144 23.87 -6.54 -21.87
C THR A 144 24.10 -7.83 -22.66
N PRO A 145 24.47 -7.75 -23.95
CA PRO A 145 24.65 -8.93 -24.81
C PRO A 145 25.72 -9.93 -24.32
N THR A 146 26.64 -9.51 -23.46
CA THR A 146 27.74 -10.33 -22.92
C THR A 146 27.56 -10.77 -21.46
N GLY A 147 26.60 -10.21 -20.72
CA GLY A 147 26.59 -10.31 -19.24
C GLY A 147 25.45 -11.12 -18.63
N HIS A 148 24.20 -10.82 -18.98
CA HIS A 148 23.03 -11.41 -18.31
C HIS A 148 22.07 -11.99 -19.35
N LYS A 149 22.18 -13.30 -19.58
CA LYS A 149 21.21 -14.10 -20.36
C LYS A 149 19.88 -14.17 -19.62
N GLY A 150 19.04 -13.15 -19.81
CA GLY A 150 17.69 -13.09 -19.27
C GLY A 150 16.73 -12.58 -20.33
N LEU A 151 15.52 -13.13 -20.34
CA LEU A 151 14.46 -12.64 -21.23
C LEU A 151 13.88 -11.33 -20.68
N PRO A 152 13.71 -10.29 -21.52
CA PRO A 152 13.08 -9.05 -21.12
C PRO A 152 11.65 -9.35 -20.67
N ARG A 153 11.30 -8.87 -19.47
CA ARG A 153 10.00 -9.13 -18.84
C ARG A 153 9.62 -8.01 -17.89
N VAL A 154 8.32 -7.90 -17.62
CA VAL A 154 7.80 -7.14 -16.48
C VAL A 154 7.25 -8.13 -15.47
N SER A 155 7.75 -8.11 -14.24
CA SER A 155 7.36 -9.06 -13.19
C SER A 155 6.88 -8.37 -11.93
N PHE A 156 5.82 -8.91 -11.34
CA PHE A 156 5.20 -8.49 -10.09
C PHE A 156 5.27 -9.68 -9.13
N ALA A 157 6.22 -9.64 -8.21
CA ALA A 157 6.38 -10.63 -7.16
C ALA A 157 5.72 -10.11 -5.88
N TYR A 158 4.69 -10.78 -5.40
CA TYR A 158 3.97 -10.38 -4.19
C TYR A 158 4.16 -11.38 -3.05
N GLU A 159 4.34 -10.87 -1.85
CA GLU A 159 4.48 -11.65 -0.62
C GLU A 159 3.69 -10.99 0.52
N PHE A 160 3.07 -11.80 1.38
CA PHE A 160 2.31 -11.31 2.52
C PHE A 160 3.22 -11.08 3.74
N SER A 161 3.13 -9.90 4.32
CA SER A 161 3.80 -9.54 5.57
C SER A 161 3.07 -10.15 6.76
N PRO A 162 3.77 -10.64 7.79
CA PRO A 162 3.14 -11.18 9.00
C PRO A 162 2.53 -10.09 9.91
N ILE A 163 2.56 -8.82 9.50
CA ILE A 163 2.04 -7.67 10.25
C ILE A 163 0.63 -7.34 9.76
N LYS A 164 -0.21 -6.79 10.65
CA LYS A 164 -1.56 -6.35 10.34
C LYS A 164 -1.79 -4.91 10.80
N PHE A 165 -2.38 -4.10 9.94
CA PHE A 165 -2.85 -2.76 10.30
C PHE A 165 -4.32 -2.77 10.67
N ARG A 166 -4.68 -1.99 11.68
CA ARG A 166 -6.06 -1.72 12.06
C ARG A 166 -6.26 -0.21 12.05
N ILE A 167 -7.05 0.27 11.11
CA ILE A 167 -7.33 1.69 10.90
C ILE A 167 -8.75 1.95 11.36
N GLU A 168 -8.87 2.71 12.44
CA GLU A 168 -10.16 3.12 12.99
C GLU A 168 -10.46 4.54 12.53
N GLN A 169 -11.62 4.75 11.92
CA GLN A 169 -12.09 6.09 11.64
C GLN A 169 -12.53 6.75 12.96
N THR A 170 -11.84 7.81 13.36
CA THR A 170 -12.22 8.63 14.52
C THR A 170 -12.83 9.95 14.06
N GLN A 171 -13.81 10.45 14.81
CA GLN A 171 -14.25 11.84 14.67
C GLN A 171 -13.55 12.68 15.73
N ASN A 172 -13.11 13.87 15.34
CA ASN A 172 -12.66 14.86 16.31
C ASN A 172 -13.90 15.30 17.12
N GLY A 173 -13.90 15.02 18.42
CA GLY A 173 -14.98 15.47 19.31
C GLY A 173 -15.03 17.00 19.45
N LEU A 174 -15.89 17.50 20.34
CA LEU A 174 -16.02 18.95 20.60
C LEU A 174 -14.92 19.51 21.52
N PHE A 175 -14.10 18.67 22.16
CA PHE A 175 -13.06 19.11 23.09
C PHE A 175 -12.00 20.04 22.48
N PRO A 176 -11.47 19.80 21.26
CA PRO A 176 -10.55 20.72 20.59
C PRO A 176 -11.14 22.12 20.37
N PHE A 177 -12.45 22.21 20.13
CA PHE A 177 -13.16 23.48 20.00
C PHE A 177 -13.21 24.23 21.34
N PHE A 178 -13.55 23.55 22.44
CA PHE A 178 -13.54 24.17 23.78
C PHE A 178 -12.13 24.61 24.20
N THR A 179 -11.10 23.81 23.90
CA THR A 179 -9.71 24.20 24.16
C THR A 179 -9.32 25.45 23.35
N SER A 180 -9.83 25.59 22.13
CA SER A 180 -9.59 26.78 21.30
C SER A 180 -10.26 28.03 21.87
N ILE A 181 -11.52 27.94 22.32
CA ILE A 181 -12.24 29.06 22.95
C ILE A 181 -11.51 29.54 24.22
N CYS A 182 -11.17 28.61 25.12
CA CYS A 182 -10.47 28.96 26.35
C CYS A 182 -9.12 29.65 26.06
N ALA A 183 -8.39 29.19 25.05
CA ALA A 183 -7.13 29.81 24.64
C ALA A 183 -7.34 31.24 24.11
N ILE A 184 -8.38 31.49 23.32
CA ILE A 184 -8.69 32.83 22.79
C ILE A 184 -9.11 33.78 23.92
N VAL A 185 -10.04 33.36 24.79
CA VAL A 185 -10.54 34.20 25.89
C VAL A 185 -9.42 34.50 26.89
N GLY A 186 -8.62 33.48 27.27
CA GLY A 186 -7.46 33.67 28.13
C GLY A 186 -6.40 34.58 27.50
N GLY A 187 -6.18 34.47 26.19
CA GLY A 187 -5.29 35.37 25.44
C GLY A 187 -5.75 36.82 25.44
N VAL A 188 -7.03 37.08 25.18
CA VAL A 188 -7.59 38.44 25.19
C VAL A 188 -7.50 39.06 26.58
N PHE A 189 -7.84 38.29 27.63
CA PHE A 189 -7.80 38.79 29.01
C PHE A 189 -6.38 39.15 29.46
N THR A 190 -5.38 38.31 29.13
CA THR A 190 -3.97 38.58 29.46
C THR A 190 -3.43 39.80 28.71
N VAL A 191 -3.74 39.95 27.42
CA VAL A 191 -3.33 41.11 26.63
C VAL A 191 -3.98 42.39 27.14
N MET A 192 -5.29 42.39 27.44
CA MET A 192 -5.99 43.54 28.01
C MET A 192 -5.39 43.96 29.36
N GLY A 193 -5.11 43.01 30.26
CA GLY A 193 -4.50 43.29 31.57
C GLY A 193 -3.09 43.90 31.48
N LEU A 194 -2.29 43.46 30.51
CA LEU A 194 -0.97 44.04 30.24
C LEU A 194 -1.06 45.46 29.70
N VAL A 195 -2.00 45.72 28.78
CA VAL A 195 -2.22 47.05 28.21
C VAL A 195 -2.69 48.03 29.28
N ASP A 196 -3.67 47.63 30.10
CA ASP A 196 -4.19 48.47 31.19
C ASP A 196 -3.10 48.80 32.22
N SER A 197 -2.32 47.80 32.64
CA SER A 197 -1.19 48.01 33.56
C SER A 197 -0.13 48.97 32.98
N ALA A 198 0.17 48.86 31.70
CA ALA A 198 1.11 49.76 31.02
C ALA A 198 0.56 51.20 30.94
N MET A 199 -0.72 51.37 30.57
CA MET A 199 -1.37 52.67 30.51
C MET A 199 -1.43 53.34 31.88
N HIS A 200 -1.76 52.60 32.94
CA HIS A 200 -1.80 53.13 34.30
C HIS A 200 -0.41 53.59 34.79
N GLN A 201 0.65 52.83 34.47
CA GLN A 201 2.03 53.24 34.77
C GLN A 201 2.46 54.49 34.02
N LEU A 202 2.08 54.64 32.74
CA LEU A 202 2.38 55.83 31.95
C LEU A 202 1.61 57.06 32.47
N SER A 203 0.32 56.90 32.78
CA SER A 203 -0.52 57.98 33.32
C SER A 203 -0.01 58.47 34.68
N THR A 204 0.31 57.56 35.59
CA THR A 204 0.86 57.92 36.91
C THR A 204 2.26 58.53 36.83
N LYS A 205 3.10 58.14 35.86
CA LYS A 205 4.39 58.78 35.60
C LYS A 205 4.25 60.17 34.97
N ALA A 206 3.30 60.35 34.05
CA ALA A 206 3.01 61.64 33.42
C ALA A 206 2.42 62.65 34.42
N LEU A 207 1.55 62.19 35.33
CA LEU A 207 1.00 63.01 36.42
C LEU A 207 2.02 63.33 37.52
N LYS A 208 3.14 62.59 37.60
CA LYS A 208 4.24 62.83 38.56
C LYS A 208 5.36 63.74 38.02
N GLN A 209 5.28 64.28 36.79
CA GLN A 209 6.16 65.38 36.39
C GLN A 209 5.70 66.68 37.08
N PRO A 210 6.42 67.16 38.11
CA PRO A 210 6.18 68.50 38.64
C PRO A 210 6.70 69.50 37.61
N SER A 211 6.00 70.60 37.47
CA SER A 211 6.49 71.87 36.94
C SER A 211 7.99 72.08 37.19
N LEU A 212 8.80 72.02 36.14
CA LEU A 212 10.13 72.65 36.11
C LEU A 212 9.89 74.16 35.94
N LEU A 213 9.90 74.87 37.07
CA LEU A 213 10.26 76.29 37.20
C LEU A 213 11.51 76.33 38.08
#